data_AF-A0A383D9X9-F1
#
_entry.id   AF-A0A383D9X9-F1
#
_cell.length_a   1.000
_cell.length_b   1.000
_cell.length_c   1.000
_cell.angle_alpha   90.00
_cell.angle_beta   90.00
_cell.angle_gamma   90.00
#
_symmetry.space_group_name_H-M   'P 1'
#
loop_
_entity.id
_entity.type
_entity.pdbx_description
1 polymer ?
#
loop_
_entity_poly.entity_id
_entity_poly.type
_entity_poly.pdbx_seq_one_letter_code
_entity_poly.pdbx_strand_id
1 'polypeptide(L)'
;HKAIDTVPDLSPDNQNLIFVSDRSGKEQIYFLKLGTKIPFQLTFGRGSNSDPVWSPDGTLIAYSRFRYGISQIHLMDPFTGEDHALTRGRYNSEQPAWSPDGRQIVYVSSPTGINKLYVMFVDGTGRRRLTRSPKDFEEGSPSWTPRKY
;
A
#
# COMPACT_ATOMS: atom_id res chain seq x y z
N HIS A 1 8.62 12.20 -18.03
CA HIS A 1 7.94 12.40 -16.73
C HIS A 1 7.10 11.17 -16.44
N LYS A 2 7.50 10.33 -15.47
CA LYS A 2 6.65 9.24 -14.98
C LYS A 2 5.72 9.85 -13.95
N ALA A 3 4.46 10.02 -14.32
CA ALA A 3 3.42 10.36 -13.36
C ALA A 3 3.29 9.18 -12.38
N ILE A 4 3.21 9.49 -11.09
CA ILE A 4 2.93 8.51 -10.05
C ILE A 4 1.41 8.33 -10.06
N ASP A 5 0.94 7.16 -10.51
CA ASP A 5 -0.48 6.77 -10.50
C ASP A 5 -0.93 6.33 -9.09
N THR A 6 -0.63 7.12 -8.07
CA THR A 6 -1.14 6.88 -6.70
C THR A 6 -1.91 8.08 -6.26
N VAL A 7 -3.22 7.90 -6.10
CA VAL A 7 -4.10 8.91 -5.50
C VAL A 7 -3.65 9.14 -4.05
N PRO A 8 -3.62 10.39 -3.58
CA PRO A 8 -3.46 10.65 -2.16
C PRO A 8 -4.66 10.05 -1.41
N ASP A 9 -4.43 9.55 -0.19
CA ASP A 9 -5.46 8.88 0.61
C ASP A 9 -5.77 9.66 1.90
N LEU A 10 -7.05 9.77 2.21
CA LEU A 10 -7.53 10.47 3.40
C LEU A 10 -7.71 9.46 4.54
N SER A 11 -7.33 9.86 5.75
CA SER A 11 -7.66 9.05 6.93
C SER A 11 -9.18 8.95 7.09
N PRO A 12 -9.71 7.88 7.71
CA PRO A 12 -11.16 7.65 7.82
C PRO A 12 -11.94 8.79 8.50
N ASP A 13 -11.30 9.56 9.36
CA ASP A 13 -11.85 10.74 10.04
C ASP A 13 -11.80 12.04 9.20
N ASN A 14 -11.25 11.98 7.98
CA ASN A 14 -10.99 13.11 7.08
C ASN A 14 -10.10 14.21 7.69
N GLN A 15 -9.24 13.87 8.65
CA GLN A 15 -8.35 14.86 9.28
C GLN A 15 -6.92 14.82 8.75
N ASN A 16 -6.51 13.73 8.11
CA ASN A 16 -5.14 13.50 7.69
C ASN A 16 -5.10 13.01 6.24
N LEU A 17 -4.03 13.37 5.54
CA LEU A 17 -3.79 13.00 4.16
C LEU A 17 -2.43 12.32 4.08
N ILE A 18 -2.36 11.19 3.40
CA ILE A 18 -1.10 10.57 3.01
C ILE A 18 -0.92 10.67 1.50
N PHE A 19 0.28 10.96 1.06
CA PHE A 19 0.58 11.15 -0.35
C PHE A 19 2.04 10.84 -0.65
N VAL A 20 2.34 10.57 -1.92
CA VAL A 20 3.70 10.29 -2.39
C VAL A 20 4.32 11.57 -2.95
N SER A 21 5.59 11.81 -2.64
CA SER A 21 6.37 12.89 -3.26
C SER A 21 7.83 12.50 -3.38
N ASP A 22 8.48 12.99 -4.44
CA ASP A 22 9.90 12.79 -4.72
C ASP A 22 10.79 13.97 -4.26
N ARG A 23 10.23 14.91 -3.49
CA ARG A 23 10.92 16.14 -3.03
C ARG A 23 12.21 15.89 -2.24
N SER A 24 12.40 14.68 -1.72
CA SER A 24 13.60 14.21 -1.03
C SER A 24 14.57 13.42 -1.94
N GLY A 25 14.37 13.45 -3.25
CA GLY A 25 15.20 12.80 -4.29
C GLY A 25 14.71 11.42 -4.78
N LYS A 26 13.80 10.78 -4.05
CA LYS A 26 13.10 9.53 -4.42
C LYS A 26 11.68 9.60 -3.89
N GLU A 27 10.78 8.79 -4.44
CA GLU A 27 9.39 8.68 -4.01
C GLU A 27 9.33 8.22 -2.56
N GLN A 28 8.76 9.05 -1.70
CA GLN A 28 8.54 8.77 -0.29
C GLN A 28 7.10 9.11 0.08
N ILE A 29 6.62 8.49 1.14
CA ILE A 29 5.30 8.76 1.70
C ILE A 29 5.42 9.93 2.68
N TYR A 30 4.52 10.87 2.52
CA TYR A 30 4.35 12.05 3.35
C TYR A 30 2.97 12.02 3.97
N PHE A 31 2.87 12.63 5.14
CA PHE A 31 1.63 12.86 5.86
C PHE A 31 1.40 14.35 5.98
N LEU A 32 0.14 14.76 5.90
CA LEU A 32 -0.32 16.11 6.16
C LEU A 32 -1.57 16.05 7.05
N LYS A 33 -1.52 16.70 8.21
CA LYS A 33 -2.75 17.00 8.95
C LYS A 33 -3.50 18.12 8.23
N LEU A 34 -4.75 17.88 7.83
CA LEU A 34 -5.58 18.87 7.17
C LEU A 34 -5.79 20.10 8.07
N GLY A 35 -5.78 21.27 7.46
CA GLY A 35 -5.78 22.56 8.18
C GLY A 35 -4.38 23.02 8.61
N THR A 36 -3.40 22.12 8.66
CA THR A 36 -1.97 22.51 8.69
C THR A 36 -1.45 22.67 7.26
N LYS A 37 -0.39 23.44 7.07
CA LYS A 37 0.25 23.64 5.75
C LYS A 37 1.58 22.90 5.60
N ILE A 38 1.98 22.13 6.61
CA ILE A 38 3.33 21.59 6.73
C ILE A 38 3.23 20.05 6.73
N PRO A 39 3.56 19.39 5.60
CA PRO A 39 3.64 17.94 5.56
C PRO A 39 4.92 17.44 6.23
N PHE A 40 4.86 16.27 6.85
CA PHE A 40 6.02 15.55 7.36
C PHE A 40 6.27 14.27 6.56
N GLN A 41 7.53 13.88 6.49
CA GLN A 41 7.96 12.69 5.77
C GLN A 41 7.83 11.47 6.70
N LEU A 42 7.14 10.42 6.24
CA LEU A 42 6.95 9.18 6.98
C LEU A 42 8.01 8.13 6.63
N THR A 43 8.37 8.02 5.35
CA THR A 43 9.35 7.03 4.90
C THR A 43 10.66 7.66 4.45
N PHE A 44 11.77 6.94 4.68
CA PHE A 44 13.12 7.42 4.39
C PHE A 44 13.96 6.36 3.67
N GLY A 45 15.07 6.82 3.09
CA GLY A 45 16.14 5.97 2.55
C GLY A 45 16.23 5.98 1.03
N ARG A 46 17.02 5.03 0.49
CA ARG A 46 17.40 4.98 -0.94
C ARG A 46 16.39 4.26 -1.85
N GLY A 47 15.37 3.60 -1.28
CA GLY A 47 14.31 2.95 -2.05
C GLY A 47 13.19 3.93 -2.40
N SER A 48 12.28 3.52 -3.29
CA SER A 48 11.01 4.22 -3.55
C SER A 48 9.90 3.61 -2.71
N ASN A 49 8.99 4.43 -2.19
CA ASN A 49 7.80 3.98 -1.47
C ASN A 49 6.56 4.61 -2.14
N SER A 50 5.58 3.78 -2.47
CA SER A 50 4.37 4.14 -3.24
C SER A 50 3.12 3.45 -2.70
N ASP A 51 1.97 3.77 -3.30
CA ASP A 51 0.66 3.17 -3.04
C ASP A 51 0.25 3.17 -1.56
N PRO A 52 0.40 4.29 -0.82
CA PRO A 52 0.03 4.31 0.59
C PRO A 52 -1.50 4.30 0.74
N VAL A 53 -2.01 3.45 1.63
CA VAL A 53 -3.43 3.37 1.98
C VAL A 53 -3.64 3.24 3.48
N TRP A 54 -4.55 4.05 4.03
CA TRP A 54 -4.95 3.99 5.44
C TRP A 54 -5.73 2.71 5.74
N SER A 55 -5.52 2.18 6.94
CA SER A 55 -6.44 1.21 7.53
C SER A 55 -7.80 1.86 7.80
N PRO A 56 -8.90 1.09 7.79
CA PRO A 56 -10.25 1.62 8.03
C PRO A 56 -10.45 2.26 9.40
N ASP A 57 -9.60 1.90 10.37
CA ASP A 57 -9.59 2.49 11.72
C ASP A 57 -8.62 3.68 11.87
N GLY A 58 -7.86 4.02 10.81
CA GLY A 58 -6.94 5.15 10.79
C GLY A 58 -5.67 4.96 11.63
N THR A 59 -5.35 3.73 12.04
CA THR A 59 -4.20 3.45 12.91
C THR A 59 -2.94 3.05 12.14
N LEU A 60 -3.07 2.48 10.95
CA LEU A 60 -1.98 1.90 10.19
C LEU A 60 -2.02 2.35 8.72
N ILE A 61 -0.87 2.27 8.06
CA ILE A 61 -0.73 2.51 6.62
C ILE A 61 -0.07 1.29 5.99
N ALA A 62 -0.74 0.71 4.99
CA ALA A 62 -0.13 -0.27 4.11
C ALA A 62 0.44 0.43 2.87
N TYR A 63 1.59 -0.01 2.36
CA TYR A 63 2.22 0.62 1.21
C TYR A 63 3.18 -0.33 0.45
N SER A 64 3.53 0.03 -0.78
CA SER A 64 4.53 -0.65 -1.60
C SER A 64 5.92 -0.08 -1.36
N ARG A 65 6.88 -0.92 -1.00
CA ARG A 65 8.30 -0.55 -0.86
C ARG A 65 9.14 -1.19 -1.95
N PHE A 66 9.70 -0.38 -2.83
CA PHE A 66 10.63 -0.82 -3.87
C PHE A 66 12.10 -0.67 -3.42
N ARG A 67 12.80 -1.80 -3.32
CA ARG A 67 14.22 -1.84 -2.98
C ARG A 67 14.91 -2.99 -3.72
N TYR A 68 16.09 -2.72 -4.27
CA TYR A 68 16.90 -3.71 -4.99
C TYR A 68 16.16 -4.42 -6.14
N GLY A 69 15.31 -3.69 -6.86
CA GLY A 69 14.59 -4.23 -8.02
C GLY A 69 13.29 -4.96 -7.69
N ILE A 70 12.89 -5.02 -6.42
CA ILE A 70 11.72 -5.77 -5.98
C ILE A 70 10.83 -4.88 -5.09
N SER A 71 9.52 -4.88 -5.39
CA SER A 71 8.50 -4.25 -4.53
C SER A 71 7.92 -5.25 -3.54
N GLN A 72 7.73 -4.82 -2.30
CA GLN A 72 7.07 -5.60 -1.24
C GLN A 72 6.04 -4.75 -0.51
N ILE A 73 4.98 -5.38 0.00
CA ILE A 73 4.01 -4.71 0.86
C ILE A 73 4.59 -4.59 2.27
N HIS A 74 4.54 -3.37 2.79
CA HIS A 74 4.88 -3.02 4.15
C HIS A 74 3.66 -2.48 4.88
N LEU A 75 3.70 -2.57 6.20
CA LEU A 75 2.72 -2.03 7.13
C LEU A 75 3.46 -1.16 8.15
N MET A 76 3.00 0.07 8.32
CA MET A 76 3.58 0.99 9.28
C MET A 76 2.54 1.66 10.16
N ASP A 77 2.95 2.02 11.36
CA ASP A 77 2.25 2.95 12.25
C ASP A 77 2.89 4.34 12.07
N PRO A 78 2.14 5.34 11.55
CA PRO A 78 2.67 6.67 11.28
C PRO A 78 2.98 7.51 12.51
N PHE A 79 2.48 7.12 13.69
CA PHE A 79 2.65 7.87 14.94
C PHE A 79 3.80 7.33 15.78
N THR A 80 4.04 6.02 15.74
CA THR A 80 5.18 5.39 16.43
C THR A 80 6.40 5.24 15.52
N GLY A 81 6.20 5.23 14.20
CA GLY A 81 7.24 4.98 13.20
C GLY A 81 7.61 3.50 13.07
N GLU A 82 6.87 2.59 13.71
CA GLU A 82 7.06 1.16 13.51
C GLU A 82 6.74 0.77 12.06
N ASP A 83 7.61 -0.04 11.44
CA ASP A 83 7.49 -0.50 10.05
C ASP A 83 7.88 -1.97 9.96
N HIS A 84 7.05 -2.78 9.29
CA HIS A 84 7.39 -4.16 9.02
C HIS A 84 6.90 -4.64 7.65
N ALA A 85 7.71 -5.49 7.01
CA ALA A 85 7.36 -6.10 5.74
C ALA A 85 6.29 -7.19 5.93
N LEU A 86 5.14 -7.02 5.27
CA LEU A 86 4.07 -8.02 5.22
C LEU A 86 4.31 -9.05 4.14
N THR A 87 5.02 -8.71 3.06
CA THR A 87 5.48 -9.66 2.04
C THR A 87 7.00 -9.72 1.98
N ARG A 88 7.53 -10.89 1.59
CA ARG A 88 8.96 -11.12 1.39
C ARG A 88 9.15 -12.10 0.25
N GLY A 89 10.17 -11.91 -0.58
CA GLY A 89 10.53 -12.86 -1.62
C GLY A 89 11.13 -12.20 -2.86
N ARG A 90 11.11 -12.96 -3.96
CA ARG A 90 11.70 -12.60 -5.25
C ARG A 90 10.71 -11.99 -6.25
N TYR A 91 9.46 -11.79 -5.83
CA TYR A 91 8.36 -11.38 -6.69
C TYR A 91 7.78 -10.06 -6.21
N ASN A 92 7.36 -9.21 -7.14
CA ASN A 92 6.73 -7.94 -6.80
C ASN A 92 5.40 -8.18 -6.08
N SER A 93 5.16 -7.38 -5.05
CA SER A 93 3.90 -7.25 -4.35
C SER A 93 3.62 -5.76 -4.18
N GLU A 94 2.53 -5.27 -4.77
CA GLU A 94 2.24 -3.84 -4.94
C GLU A 94 0.73 -3.57 -4.80
N GLN A 95 0.36 -2.28 -4.76
CA GLN A 95 -1.03 -1.80 -4.75
C GLN A 95 -1.90 -2.44 -3.66
N PRO A 96 -1.53 -2.28 -2.37
CA PRO A 96 -2.32 -2.81 -1.27
C PRO A 96 -3.67 -2.09 -1.16
N ALA A 97 -4.70 -2.81 -0.72
CA ALA A 97 -5.98 -2.23 -0.31
C ALA A 97 -6.58 -3.02 0.87
N TRP A 98 -7.14 -2.29 1.84
CA TRP A 98 -7.70 -2.86 3.06
C TRP A 98 -9.12 -3.38 2.89
N SER A 99 -9.42 -4.53 3.49
CA SER A 99 -10.81 -4.94 3.68
C SER A 99 -11.54 -3.95 4.60
N PRO A 100 -12.85 -3.73 4.45
CA PRO A 100 -13.58 -2.74 5.24
C PRO A 100 -13.58 -3.02 6.75
N ASP A 101 -13.41 -4.29 7.14
CA ASP A 101 -13.28 -4.72 8.54
C ASP A 101 -11.86 -4.59 9.10
N GLY A 102 -10.90 -4.14 8.29
CA GLY A 102 -9.50 -3.96 8.68
C GLY A 102 -8.74 -5.26 8.93
N ARG A 103 -9.27 -6.44 8.56
CA ARG A 103 -8.67 -7.74 8.89
C ARG A 103 -7.79 -8.33 7.79
N GLN A 104 -7.95 -7.86 6.56
CA GLN A 104 -7.26 -8.39 5.39
C GLN A 104 -6.74 -7.28 4.50
N ILE A 105 -5.69 -7.61 3.75
CA ILE A 105 -5.14 -6.78 2.69
C ILE A 105 -5.19 -7.58 1.40
N VAL A 106 -5.77 -6.98 0.36
CA VAL A 106 -5.62 -7.44 -1.02
C VAL A 106 -4.46 -6.69 -1.66
N TYR A 107 -3.72 -7.34 -2.54
CA TYR A 107 -2.58 -6.74 -3.24
C TYR A 107 -2.34 -7.44 -4.57
N VAL A 108 -1.60 -6.79 -5.46
CA VAL A 108 -1.18 -7.35 -6.75
C VAL A 108 0.17 -8.04 -6.58
N SER A 109 0.31 -9.26 -7.11
CA SER A 109 1.61 -9.93 -7.17
C SER A 109 1.79 -10.73 -8.45
N SER A 110 3.05 -10.84 -8.91
CA SER A 110 3.43 -11.45 -10.19
C SER A 110 4.45 -12.58 -10.07
N PRO A 111 4.16 -13.67 -9.32
CA PRO A 111 5.10 -14.77 -9.14
C PRO A 111 5.44 -15.56 -10.42
N THR A 112 4.59 -15.46 -11.45
CA THR A 112 4.79 -16.08 -12.76
C THR A 112 5.07 -15.06 -13.86
N GLY A 113 5.40 -13.81 -13.49
CA GLY A 113 5.56 -12.70 -14.43
C GLY A 113 4.24 -12.06 -14.88
N ILE A 114 3.10 -12.52 -14.35
CA ILE A 114 1.75 -12.01 -14.68
C ILE A 114 1.08 -11.55 -13.39
N ASN A 115 0.56 -10.33 -13.40
CA ASN A 115 -0.09 -9.72 -12.24
C ASN A 115 -1.40 -10.43 -11.88
N LYS A 116 -1.52 -10.87 -10.63
CA LYS A 116 -2.72 -11.50 -10.06
C LYS A 116 -3.06 -10.87 -8.71
N LEU A 117 -4.33 -10.91 -8.33
CA LEU A 117 -4.75 -10.50 -7.00
C LEU A 117 -4.49 -11.60 -5.96
N TYR A 118 -3.88 -11.21 -4.86
CA TYR A 118 -3.67 -12.00 -3.67
C TYR A 118 -4.32 -11.33 -2.47
N VAL A 119 -4.67 -12.12 -1.47
CA VAL A 119 -5.19 -11.65 -0.19
C VAL A 119 -4.40 -12.29 0.93
N MET A 120 -4.21 -11.54 2.02
CA MET A 120 -3.57 -11.98 3.25
C MET A 120 -4.22 -11.34 4.46
N PHE A 121 -4.01 -11.91 5.65
CA PHE A 121 -4.32 -11.24 6.91
C PHE A 121 -3.33 -10.12 7.18
N VAL A 122 -3.70 -9.16 8.02
CA VAL A 122 -2.87 -7.99 8.37
C VAL A 122 -1.57 -8.34 9.08
N ASP A 123 -1.49 -9.53 9.69
CA ASP A 123 -0.26 -10.10 10.26
C ASP A 123 0.66 -10.75 9.21
N GLY A 124 0.27 -10.70 7.93
CA GLY A 124 1.00 -11.26 6.79
C GLY A 124 0.76 -12.76 6.56
N THR A 125 -0.07 -13.41 7.39
CA THR A 125 -0.41 -14.84 7.27
C THR A 125 -1.55 -15.08 6.26
N GLY A 126 -1.84 -16.36 5.98
CA GLY A 126 -3.01 -16.74 5.16
C GLY A 126 -2.95 -16.31 3.69
N ARG A 127 -1.75 -16.00 3.16
CA ARG A 127 -1.55 -15.56 1.77
C ARG A 127 -2.13 -16.57 0.78
N ARG A 128 -3.06 -16.12 -0.06
CA ARG A 128 -3.64 -16.93 -1.13
C ARG A 128 -4.06 -16.06 -2.32
N ARG A 129 -4.09 -16.67 -3.50
CA ARG A 129 -4.64 -16.02 -4.70
C ARG A 129 -6.14 -15.80 -4.51
N LEU A 130 -6.62 -14.60 -4.84
CA LEU A 130 -8.03 -14.24 -4.71
C LEU A 130 -8.85 -14.71 -5.92
N THR A 131 -8.27 -14.63 -7.11
CA THR A 131 -8.94 -14.93 -8.38
C THR A 131 -8.60 -16.32 -8.93
N ARG A 132 -9.49 -16.86 -9.77
CA ARG A 132 -9.28 -18.11 -10.53
C ARG A 132 -9.11 -17.88 -12.04
N SER A 133 -8.91 -16.63 -12.45
CA SER A 133 -8.80 -16.23 -13.86
C SER A 133 -7.67 -16.98 -14.59
N PRO A 134 -7.77 -17.16 -15.92
CA PRO A 134 -6.72 -17.79 -16.74
C PRO A 134 -5.33 -17.21 -16.47
N LYS A 135 -4.28 -18.01 -16.62
CA LYS A 135 -2.91 -17.63 -16.18
C LYS A 135 -2.39 -16.38 -16.88
N ASP A 136 -2.78 -16.19 -18.13
CA ASP A 136 -2.45 -15.13 -19.09
C ASP A 136 -3.19 -13.79 -18.88
N PHE A 137 -4.19 -13.74 -18.01
CA PHE A 137 -4.97 -12.53 -17.76
C PHE A 137 -4.33 -11.60 -16.69
N GLU A 138 -4.04 -10.33 -16.98
CA GLU A 138 -3.51 -9.40 -15.97
C GLU A 138 -4.61 -8.79 -15.07
N GLU A 139 -4.31 -8.63 -13.78
CA GLU A 139 -5.20 -8.03 -12.79
C GLU A 139 -4.46 -6.94 -12.00
N GLY A 140 -5.11 -5.80 -11.76
CA GLY A 140 -4.49 -4.66 -11.07
C GLY A 140 -5.52 -3.73 -10.41
N SER A 141 -5.03 -2.75 -9.65
CA SER A 141 -5.83 -1.68 -9.03
C SER A 141 -7.03 -2.17 -8.19
N PRO A 142 -6.82 -3.07 -7.22
CA PRO A 142 -7.92 -3.56 -6.38
C PRO A 142 -8.47 -2.44 -5.48
N SER A 143 -9.79 -2.38 -5.34
CA SER A 143 -10.46 -1.55 -4.34
C SER A 143 -11.55 -2.34 -3.62
N TRP A 144 -11.76 -2.06 -2.34
CA TRP A 144 -12.84 -2.66 -1.56
C TRP A 144 -14.01 -1.69 -1.47
N THR A 145 -15.23 -2.22 -1.61
CA THR A 145 -16.45 -1.44 -1.36
C THR A 145 -17.22 -2.05 -0.18
N PRO A 146 -17.76 -1.24 0.74
CA PRO A 146 -18.68 -1.74 1.76
C PRO A 146 -19.92 -2.36 1.09
N ARG A 147 -20.44 -3.48 1.62
CA ARG A 147 -21.75 -3.97 1.20
C ARG A 147 -22.81 -2.94 1.57
N LYS A 148 -23.53 -2.41 0.58
CA LYS A 148 -24.80 -1.72 0.82
C LYS A 148 -25.83 -2.77 1.24
N TYR A 149 -26.43 -2.61 2.42
CA TYR A 149 -27.66 -3.29 2.80
C TYR A 149 -28.86 -2.48 2.30
#